data_AF-A0AA96VAQ8-F1
#
_entry.id   AF-A0AA96VAQ8-F1
#
_cell.length_a   1.000
_cell.length_b   1.000
_cell.length_c   1.000
_cell.angle_alpha   90.00
_cell.angle_beta   90.00
_cell.angle_gamma   90.00
#
_symmetry.space_group_name_H-M   'P 1'
#
loop_
_entity.id
_entity.type
_entity.pdbx_description
1 polymer ?
#
loop_
_entity_poly.entity_id
_entity_poly.type
_entity_poly.pdbx_seq_one_letter_code
_entity_poly.pdbx_strand_id
1 'polypeptide(L)'
;MLYVLIMLYVLIMLYVLIAYSNCIFYRLILNGWIIVRDFLYQTYDMILERLRYAEAKNTIIVTLLGVLIIGAFRIYDETPYRPEIATIYFWSFLVFASLGIITVITSFMPNIKLQYLYKSKDPLPTDSLIYYEHVAKFDDAKQYISAVNHTYFNDEETAGNLDYDLAAQIILNSRSVYRKSVLSYYSIVFTVCAILTPIVGGLYILFSSYFYWSSNDKGKTTLKFGRKKKAKQTEEIKEIRHNPRYNFSRYFRPPKRNVRETKTVNQKVNEDQTDKKSK
;
A
#
# COMPACT_ATOMS: atom_id res chain seq x y z
N MET A 1 -19.90 15.15 85.69
CA MET A 1 -18.96 15.73 84.69
C MET A 1 -18.29 14.64 83.84
N LEU A 2 -17.67 13.62 84.44
CA LEU A 2 -16.97 12.54 83.72
C LEU A 2 -17.83 11.81 82.67
N TYR A 3 -19.08 11.49 83.00
CA TYR A 3 -20.00 10.78 82.09
C TYR A 3 -20.32 11.58 80.81
N VAL A 4 -20.42 12.91 80.93
CA VAL A 4 -20.66 13.82 79.80
C VAL A 4 -19.45 13.86 78.87
N LEU A 5 -18.23 13.86 79.44
CA LEU A 5 -16.98 13.79 78.67
C LEU A 5 -16.85 12.47 77.90
N ILE A 6 -17.20 11.34 78.53
CA ILE A 6 -17.17 10.02 77.88
C ILE A 6 -18.20 9.94 76.74
N MET A 7 -19.44 10.39 76.97
CA MET A 7 -20.47 10.39 75.92
C MET A 7 -20.09 11.29 74.73
N LEU A 8 -19.52 12.46 75.00
CA LEU A 8 -19.03 13.36 73.93
C LEU A 8 -17.89 12.72 73.13
N TYR A 9 -16.95 12.05 73.79
CA TYR A 9 -15.85 11.35 73.13
C TYR A 9 -16.34 10.21 72.22
N VAL A 10 -17.29 9.41 72.70
CA VAL A 10 -17.89 8.32 71.90
C VAL A 10 -18.64 8.87 70.68
N LEU A 11 -19.39 9.97 70.83
CA LEU A 11 -20.07 10.66 69.72
C LEU A 11 -19.08 11.18 68.66
N ILE A 12 -17.97 11.79 69.08
CA ILE A 12 -16.93 12.26 68.16
C ILE A 12 -16.29 11.08 67.42
N MET A 13 -15.94 10.00 68.13
CA MET A 13 -15.36 8.81 67.51
C MET A 13 -16.33 8.15 66.52
N LEU A 14 -17.61 8.05 66.85
CA LEU A 14 -18.64 7.52 65.96
C LEU A 14 -18.79 8.39 64.71
N TYR A 15 -18.80 9.73 64.87
CA TYR A 15 -18.87 10.67 63.76
C TYR A 15 -17.65 10.54 62.83
N VAL A 16 -16.45 10.45 63.40
CA VAL A 16 -15.21 10.24 62.62
C VAL A 16 -15.25 8.91 61.87
N LEU A 17 -15.75 7.83 62.49
CA LEU A 17 -15.85 6.51 61.87
C LEU A 17 -16.84 6.50 60.69
N ILE A 18 -17.98 7.18 60.85
CA ILE A 18 -18.99 7.35 59.79
C ILE A 18 -18.41 8.20 58.64
N ALA A 19 -17.75 9.32 58.96
CA ALA A 19 -17.10 10.17 57.95
C ALA A 19 -16.01 9.41 57.19
N TYR A 20 -15.21 8.60 57.88
CA TYR A 20 -14.16 7.78 57.28
C TYR A 20 -14.73 6.69 56.37
N SER A 21 -15.79 5.99 56.81
CA SER A 21 -16.47 4.97 56.00
C SER A 21 -17.08 5.58 54.73
N ASN A 22 -17.73 6.73 54.85
CA ASN A 22 -18.27 7.46 53.69
C ASN A 22 -17.15 7.90 52.74
N CYS A 23 -16.02 8.38 53.25
CA CYS A 23 -14.88 8.80 52.43
C CYS A 23 -14.26 7.62 51.64
N ILE A 24 -14.11 6.46 52.28
CA ILE A 24 -13.66 5.23 51.59
C ILE A 24 -14.66 4.83 50.50
N PHE A 25 -15.95 4.88 50.80
CA PHE A 25 -17.00 4.54 49.84
C PHE A 25 -16.98 5.47 48.62
N TYR A 26 -16.88 6.80 48.82
CA TYR A 26 -16.73 7.74 47.72
C TYR A 26 -15.46 7.51 46.93
N ARG A 27 -14.35 7.15 47.58
CA ARG A 27 -13.08 6.86 46.90
C ARG A 27 -13.14 5.58 46.07
N LEU A 28 -13.85 4.55 46.53
CA LEU A 28 -14.08 3.32 45.76
C LEU A 28 -14.92 3.60 44.52
N ILE A 29 -16.01 4.36 44.65
CA ILE A 29 -16.86 4.76 43.52
C ILE A 29 -16.08 5.63 42.52
N LEU A 30 -15.29 6.60 43.00
CA LEU A 30 -14.49 7.45 42.12
C LEU A 30 -13.43 6.66 41.37
N ASN A 31 -12.78 5.70 42.02
CA ASN A 31 -11.75 4.88 41.40
C ASN A 31 -12.34 4.01 40.29
N GLY A 32 -13.52 3.43 40.52
CA GLY A 32 -14.18 2.59 39.52
C GLY A 32 -14.54 3.33 38.23
N TRP A 33 -15.14 4.51 38.36
CA TRP A 33 -15.48 5.40 37.24
C TRP A 33 -14.27 5.78 36.37
N ILE A 34 -13.11 5.93 36.99
CA ILE A 34 -11.87 6.29 36.28
C ILE A 34 -11.41 5.11 35.40
N ILE A 35 -11.56 3.87 35.85
CA ILE A 35 -11.01 2.70 35.14
C ILE A 35 -11.78 2.42 33.85
N VAL A 36 -13.11 2.41 33.86
CA VAL A 36 -13.91 2.17 32.64
C VAL A 36 -13.64 3.26 31.61
N ARG A 37 -13.58 4.51 32.06
CA ARG A 37 -13.31 5.66 31.20
C ARG A 37 -11.93 5.56 30.57
N ASP A 38 -10.90 5.22 31.35
CA ASP A 38 -9.53 5.05 30.84
C ASP A 38 -9.46 3.93 29.79
N PHE A 39 -10.17 2.82 30.00
CA PHE A 39 -10.28 1.74 29.02
C PHE A 39 -10.93 2.23 27.70
N LEU A 40 -12.03 2.98 27.81
CA LEU A 40 -12.72 3.53 26.64
C LEU A 40 -11.82 4.52 25.89
N TYR A 41 -11.09 5.40 26.59
CA TYR A 41 -10.15 6.32 25.96
C TYR A 41 -9.02 5.59 25.21
N GLN A 42 -8.41 4.58 25.83
CA GLN A 42 -7.39 3.77 25.17
C GLN A 42 -7.92 3.07 23.92
N THR A 43 -9.14 2.53 24.00
CA THR A 43 -9.79 1.87 22.87
C THR A 43 -10.09 2.88 21.76
N TYR A 44 -10.59 4.06 22.11
CA TYR A 44 -10.85 5.14 21.18
C TYR A 44 -9.59 5.58 20.44
N ASP A 45 -8.49 5.83 21.17
CA ASP A 45 -7.21 6.24 20.59
C ASP A 45 -6.65 5.16 19.66
N MET A 46 -6.74 3.89 20.07
CA MET A 46 -6.32 2.77 19.22
C MET A 46 -7.13 2.72 17.91
N ILE A 47 -8.45 2.91 17.97
CA ILE A 47 -9.30 2.92 16.77
C ILE A 47 -8.97 4.13 15.89
N LEU A 48 -8.73 5.30 16.47
CA LEU A 48 -8.34 6.50 15.74
C LEU A 48 -7.01 6.30 15.00
N GLU A 49 -6.05 5.65 15.64
CA GLU A 49 -4.77 5.32 15.01
C GLU A 49 -4.95 4.34 13.84
N ARG A 50 -5.81 3.32 14.01
CA ARG A 50 -6.16 2.38 12.92
C ARG A 50 -6.84 3.10 11.75
N LEU A 51 -7.67 4.11 12.04
CA LEU A 51 -8.32 4.92 11.01
C LEU A 51 -7.30 5.73 10.21
N ARG A 52 -6.37 6.40 10.88
CA ARG A 52 -5.26 7.14 10.24
C ARG A 52 -4.39 6.22 9.38
N TYR A 53 -4.09 5.02 9.88
CA TYR A 53 -3.34 4.02 9.11
C TYR A 53 -4.08 3.58 7.84
N ALA A 54 -5.39 3.34 7.93
CA ALA A 54 -6.21 2.98 6.78
C ALA A 54 -6.24 4.10 5.71
N GLU A 55 -6.32 5.37 6.13
CA GLU A 55 -6.25 6.53 5.24
C GLU A 55 -4.89 6.68 4.58
N ALA A 56 -3.80 6.55 5.34
CA ALA A 56 -2.45 6.60 4.81
C ALA A 56 -2.21 5.52 3.75
N LYS A 57 -2.65 4.29 4.01
CA LYS A 57 -2.55 3.17 3.08
C LYS A 57 -3.28 3.45 1.76
N ASN A 58 -4.47 4.00 1.85
CA ASN A 58 -5.28 4.36 0.68
C ASN A 58 -4.62 5.48 -0.15
N THR A 59 -4.08 6.50 0.50
CA THR A 59 -3.31 7.58 -0.16
C THR A 59 -2.08 7.03 -0.91
N ILE A 60 -1.37 6.05 -0.31
CA ILE A 60 -0.23 5.41 -0.96
C ILE A 60 -0.67 4.67 -2.22
N ILE A 61 -1.77 3.91 -2.17
CA ILE A 61 -2.26 3.16 -3.34
C ILE A 61 -2.66 4.10 -4.48
N VAL A 62 -3.35 5.20 -4.19
CA VAL A 62 -3.74 6.20 -5.21
C VAL A 62 -2.50 6.82 -5.85
N THR A 63 -1.52 7.22 -5.04
CA THR A 63 -0.26 7.79 -5.54
C THR A 63 0.49 6.78 -6.43
N LEU A 64 0.61 5.53 -5.98
CA LEU A 64 1.28 4.47 -6.73
C LEU A 64 0.60 4.22 -8.06
N LEU A 65 -0.72 4.02 -8.08
CA LEU A 65 -1.49 3.79 -9.31
C LEU A 65 -1.40 5.00 -10.25
N GLY A 66 -1.43 6.22 -9.71
CA GLY A 66 -1.25 7.45 -10.49
C GLY A 66 0.11 7.49 -11.22
N VAL A 67 1.19 7.19 -10.50
CA VAL A 67 2.54 7.13 -11.09
C VAL A 67 2.64 6.02 -12.14
N LEU A 68 2.08 4.84 -11.86
CA LEU A 68 2.08 3.71 -12.80
C LEU A 68 1.32 4.02 -14.08
N ILE A 69 0.16 4.68 -13.99
CA ILE A 69 -0.62 5.08 -15.17
C ILE A 69 0.17 6.07 -16.03
N ILE A 70 0.76 7.11 -15.42
CA ILE A 70 1.58 8.09 -16.14
C ILE A 70 2.78 7.41 -16.82
N GLY A 71 3.47 6.52 -16.11
CA GLY A 71 4.59 5.76 -16.65
C GLY A 71 4.18 4.85 -17.81
N ALA A 72 3.04 4.15 -17.68
CA ALA A 72 2.52 3.30 -18.73
C ALA A 72 2.16 4.09 -20.00
N PHE A 73 1.54 5.27 -19.87
CA PHE A 73 1.23 6.13 -21.01
C PHE A 73 2.50 6.60 -21.74
N ARG A 74 3.54 7.01 -21.00
CA ARG A 74 4.83 7.40 -21.61
C ARG A 74 5.47 6.28 -22.41
N ILE A 75 5.55 5.08 -21.83
CA ILE A 75 6.09 3.89 -22.51
C ILE A 75 5.26 3.55 -23.75
N TYR A 76 3.93 3.63 -23.63
CA TYR A 76 3.02 3.36 -24.73
C TYR A 76 3.24 4.34 -25.89
N ASP A 77 3.36 5.64 -25.61
CA ASP A 77 3.55 6.69 -26.62
C ASP A 77 4.90 6.60 -27.32
N GLU A 78 5.98 6.33 -26.58
CA GLU A 78 7.35 6.24 -27.12
C GLU A 78 7.59 5.01 -28.00
N THR A 79 6.71 4.00 -27.97
CA THR A 79 6.89 2.76 -28.73
C THR A 79 6.33 2.90 -30.15
N PRO A 80 7.16 2.96 -31.22
CA PRO A 80 6.70 3.23 -32.58
C PRO A 80 6.02 2.04 -33.28
N TYR A 81 6.37 0.81 -32.91
CA TYR A 81 5.75 -0.41 -33.44
C TYR A 81 5.08 -1.17 -32.30
N ARG A 82 3.75 -1.26 -32.37
CA ARG A 82 2.92 -1.81 -31.29
C ARG A 82 2.23 -3.09 -31.78
N PRO A 83 2.65 -4.28 -31.32
CA PRO A 83 1.90 -5.48 -31.62
C PRO A 83 0.52 -5.40 -30.94
N GLU A 84 -0.52 -5.87 -31.61
CA GLU A 84 -1.91 -5.82 -31.10
C GLU A 84 -2.05 -6.41 -29.68
N ILE A 85 -1.28 -7.47 -29.40
CA ILE A 85 -1.25 -8.10 -28.08
C ILE A 85 -0.76 -7.15 -26.98
N ALA A 86 0.24 -6.30 -27.25
CA ALA A 86 0.72 -5.32 -26.28
C ALA A 86 -0.34 -4.25 -25.98
N THR A 87 -1.11 -3.85 -26.99
CA THR A 87 -2.25 -2.93 -26.83
C THR A 87 -3.33 -3.53 -25.94
N ILE A 88 -3.63 -4.83 -26.08
CA ILE A 88 -4.60 -5.52 -25.21
C ILE A 88 -4.14 -5.54 -23.74
N TYR A 89 -2.87 -5.87 -23.48
CA TYR A 89 -2.32 -5.85 -22.11
C TYR A 89 -2.29 -4.43 -21.52
N PHE A 90 -2.00 -3.41 -22.33
CA PHE A 90 -2.03 -2.01 -21.91
C PHE A 90 -3.45 -1.57 -21.48
N TRP A 91 -4.47 -1.85 -22.29
CA TRP A 91 -5.85 -1.53 -21.92
C TRP A 91 -6.33 -2.31 -20.70
N SER A 92 -5.93 -3.58 -20.58
CA SER A 92 -6.25 -4.40 -19.41
C SER A 92 -5.62 -3.81 -18.13
N PHE A 93 -4.36 -3.36 -18.21
CA PHE A 93 -3.70 -2.63 -17.13
C PHE A 93 -4.49 -1.37 -16.72
N LEU A 94 -4.90 -0.56 -17.69
CA LEU A 94 -5.67 0.66 -17.42
C LEU A 94 -7.00 0.35 -16.71
N VAL A 95 -7.74 -0.66 -17.16
CA VAL A 95 -9.01 -1.07 -16.53
C VAL A 95 -8.79 -1.46 -15.07
N PHE A 96 -7.82 -2.33 -14.77
CA PHE A 96 -7.53 -2.74 -13.39
C PHE A 96 -7.04 -1.57 -12.53
N ALA A 97 -6.17 -0.71 -13.07
CA ALA A 97 -5.68 0.47 -12.36
C ALA A 97 -6.82 1.46 -12.05
N SER A 98 -7.72 1.70 -13.00
CA SER A 98 -8.90 2.54 -12.80
C SER A 98 -9.86 1.95 -11.76
N LEU A 99 -10.14 0.64 -11.80
CA LEU A 99 -10.94 -0.03 -10.78
C LEU A 99 -10.32 0.11 -9.39
N GLY A 100 -8.99 -0.06 -9.28
CA GLY A 100 -8.26 0.17 -8.04
C GLY A 100 -8.46 1.60 -7.50
N ILE A 101 -8.25 2.61 -8.34
CA ILE A 101 -8.44 4.03 -7.97
C ILE A 101 -9.87 4.31 -7.53
N ILE A 102 -10.87 3.86 -8.29
CA ILE A 102 -12.29 4.05 -7.96
C ILE A 102 -12.58 3.43 -6.59
N THR A 103 -12.09 2.22 -6.34
CA THR A 103 -12.30 1.52 -5.06
C THR A 103 -11.68 2.30 -3.89
N VAL A 104 -10.47 2.87 -4.06
CA VAL A 104 -9.88 3.70 -3.01
C VAL A 104 -10.65 5.01 -2.78
N ILE A 105 -11.00 5.71 -3.86
CA ILE A 105 -11.74 6.97 -3.76
C ILE A 105 -13.08 6.75 -3.04
N THR A 106 -13.80 5.66 -3.36
CA THR A 106 -15.04 5.33 -2.66
C THR A 106 -14.83 5.07 -1.17
N SER A 107 -13.65 4.62 -0.75
CA SER A 107 -13.33 4.43 0.68
C SER A 107 -13.18 5.75 1.45
N PHE A 108 -12.81 6.85 0.77
CA PHE A 108 -12.73 8.19 1.36
C PHE A 108 -14.09 8.85 1.52
N MET A 109 -15.13 8.34 0.86
CA MET A 109 -16.44 8.95 0.86
C MET A 109 -17.06 8.91 2.28
N PRO A 110 -17.37 10.08 2.88
CA PRO A 110 -17.92 10.14 4.23
C PRO A 110 -19.32 9.52 4.23
N ASN A 111 -19.56 8.59 5.15
CA ASN A 111 -20.81 7.83 5.17
C ASN A 111 -21.86 8.55 6.02
N ILE A 112 -22.63 9.42 5.39
CA ILE A 112 -23.62 10.22 6.13
C ILE A 112 -24.89 9.39 6.43
N LYS A 113 -25.17 8.31 5.67
CA LYS A 113 -26.45 7.57 5.78
C LYS A 113 -26.45 6.06 5.47
N LEU A 114 -25.40 5.45 4.89
CA LEU A 114 -25.41 4.01 4.52
C LEU A 114 -25.00 3.06 5.66
N GLN A 115 -25.14 3.45 6.93
CA GLN A 115 -24.77 2.59 8.06
C GLN A 115 -25.60 1.28 8.09
N TYR A 116 -26.83 1.31 7.57
CA TYR A 116 -27.74 0.16 7.52
C TYR A 116 -27.39 -0.90 6.45
N LEU A 117 -26.62 -0.56 5.42
CA LEU A 117 -26.31 -1.49 4.32
C LEU A 117 -25.20 -2.48 4.67
N TYR A 118 -24.40 -2.16 5.67
CA TYR A 118 -23.39 -3.05 6.23
C TYR A 118 -23.84 -3.48 7.63
N LYS A 119 -25.00 -4.13 7.72
CA LYS A 119 -25.39 -4.80 8.97
C LYS A 119 -24.36 -5.90 9.22
N SER A 120 -23.43 -5.63 10.11
CA SER A 120 -22.48 -6.63 10.57
C SER A 120 -23.26 -7.70 11.33
N LYS A 121 -22.71 -8.92 11.38
CA LYS A 121 -23.31 -10.01 12.15
C LYS A 121 -23.51 -9.57 13.60
N ASP A 122 -24.53 -10.12 14.26
CA ASP A 122 -24.78 -9.82 15.67
C ASP A 122 -23.52 -10.12 16.52
N PRO A 123 -23.25 -9.32 17.57
CA PRO A 123 -22.08 -9.51 18.42
C PRO A 123 -22.15 -10.87 19.14
N LEU A 124 -21.04 -11.59 19.14
CA LEU A 124 -20.90 -12.89 19.79
C LEU A 124 -20.24 -12.73 21.18
N PRO A 125 -20.51 -13.62 22.15
CA PRO A 125 -19.86 -13.57 23.47
C PRO A 125 -18.34 -13.73 23.42
N THR A 126 -17.81 -14.35 22.35
CA THR A 126 -16.37 -14.55 22.12
C THR A 126 -15.70 -13.38 21.41
N ASP A 127 -16.46 -12.36 21.01
CA ASP A 127 -15.92 -11.23 20.28
C ASP A 127 -15.06 -10.36 21.20
N SER A 128 -13.81 -10.10 20.79
CA SER A 128 -12.97 -9.09 21.42
C SER A 128 -13.60 -7.70 21.34
N LEU A 129 -13.83 -7.08 22.49
CA LEU A 129 -14.39 -5.72 22.62
C LEU A 129 -13.38 -4.61 22.31
N ILE A 130 -12.13 -4.96 22.02
CA ILE A 130 -11.08 -4.01 21.65
C ILE A 130 -10.91 -4.00 20.13
N TYR A 131 -11.15 -5.13 19.46
CA TYR A 131 -10.92 -5.27 18.03
C TYR A 131 -12.00 -4.56 17.20
N TYR A 132 -11.62 -3.58 16.37
CA TYR A 132 -12.55 -2.72 15.64
C TYR A 132 -13.57 -3.46 14.77
N GLU A 133 -13.23 -4.61 14.20
CA GLU A 133 -14.19 -5.40 13.39
C GLU A 133 -15.32 -5.97 14.24
N HIS A 134 -15.01 -6.37 15.48
CA HIS A 134 -16.00 -6.86 16.43
C HIS A 134 -16.80 -5.71 17.04
N VAL A 135 -16.13 -4.61 17.41
CA VAL A 135 -16.78 -3.40 17.93
C VAL A 135 -17.76 -2.81 16.91
N ALA A 136 -17.45 -2.91 15.62
CA ALA A 136 -18.33 -2.45 14.54
C ALA A 136 -19.70 -3.18 14.51
N LYS A 137 -19.83 -4.36 15.14
CA LYS A 137 -21.07 -5.14 15.22
C LYS A 137 -22.09 -4.58 16.21
N PHE A 138 -21.66 -3.79 17.18
CA PHE A 138 -22.56 -3.19 18.16
C PHE A 138 -23.39 -2.08 17.51
N ASP A 139 -24.69 -2.07 17.79
CA ASP A 139 -25.63 -1.06 17.27
C ASP A 139 -25.84 0.10 18.23
N ASP A 140 -25.73 -0.16 19.53
CA ASP A 140 -25.98 0.82 20.59
C ASP A 140 -24.80 0.91 21.56
N ALA A 141 -24.52 2.13 22.01
CA ALA A 141 -23.51 2.43 23.02
C ALA A 141 -23.79 1.70 24.34
N LYS A 142 -25.08 1.55 24.71
CA LYS A 142 -25.46 0.84 25.94
C LYS A 142 -25.12 -0.64 25.88
N GLN A 143 -25.37 -1.27 24.74
CA GLN A 143 -25.04 -2.68 24.51
C GLN A 143 -23.53 -2.90 24.62
N TYR A 144 -22.74 -2.02 24.02
CA TYR A 144 -21.29 -2.09 24.06
C TYR A 144 -20.74 -1.89 25.49
N ILE A 145 -21.21 -0.86 26.20
CA ILE A 145 -20.81 -0.62 27.60
C ILE A 145 -21.19 -1.78 28.51
N SER A 146 -22.40 -2.33 28.36
CA SER A 146 -22.82 -3.49 29.14
C SER A 146 -21.91 -4.70 28.87
N ALA A 147 -21.50 -4.92 27.62
CA ALA A 147 -20.56 -5.99 27.30
C ALA A 147 -19.17 -5.74 27.91
N VAL A 148 -18.68 -4.49 27.88
CA VAL A 148 -17.40 -4.09 28.49
C VAL A 148 -17.42 -4.29 30.01
N ASN A 149 -18.47 -3.83 30.68
CA ASN A 149 -18.64 -3.97 32.12
C ASN A 149 -18.74 -5.43 32.54
N HIS A 150 -19.53 -6.24 31.83
CA HIS A 150 -19.66 -7.66 32.11
C HIS A 150 -18.33 -8.41 31.89
N THR A 151 -17.58 -8.06 30.84
CA THR A 151 -16.37 -8.83 30.45
C THR A 151 -15.13 -8.44 31.24
N TYR A 152 -14.96 -7.15 31.59
CA TYR A 152 -13.73 -6.65 32.20
C TYR A 152 -13.89 -6.13 33.63
N PHE A 153 -15.12 -5.84 34.06
CA PHE A 153 -15.39 -5.16 35.33
C PHE A 153 -16.45 -5.86 36.20
N ASN A 154 -16.84 -7.10 35.87
CA ASN A 154 -17.80 -7.93 36.61
C ASN A 154 -19.13 -7.22 36.98
N ASP A 155 -19.61 -6.32 36.11
CA ASP A 155 -20.82 -5.51 36.34
C ASP A 155 -20.79 -4.61 37.60
N GLU A 156 -19.60 -4.38 38.18
CA GLU A 156 -19.44 -3.55 39.39
C GLU A 156 -19.44 -2.05 39.08
N GLU A 157 -19.23 -1.67 37.82
CA GLU A 157 -19.02 -0.30 37.40
C GLU A 157 -20.24 0.34 36.75
N THR A 158 -20.53 1.58 37.13
CA THR A 158 -21.60 2.38 36.52
C THR A 158 -21.02 3.37 35.52
N ALA A 159 -21.41 3.25 34.24
CA ALA A 159 -21.01 4.20 33.21
C ALA A 159 -21.78 5.53 33.30
N GLY A 160 -21.06 6.63 33.15
CA GLY A 160 -21.63 7.97 33.04
C GLY A 160 -21.98 8.36 31.61
N ASN A 161 -22.66 9.50 31.45
CA ASN A 161 -23.07 10.03 30.14
C ASN A 161 -21.89 10.19 29.16
N LEU A 162 -20.75 10.68 29.64
CA LEU A 162 -19.54 10.82 28.84
C LEU A 162 -19.05 9.47 28.30
N ASP A 163 -19.19 8.40 29.08
CA ASP A 163 -18.73 7.07 28.70
C ASP A 163 -19.61 6.52 27.58
N TYR A 164 -20.94 6.77 27.63
CA TYR A 164 -21.87 6.46 26.53
C TYR A 164 -21.55 7.25 25.25
N ASP A 165 -21.25 8.53 25.35
CA ASP A 165 -20.83 9.34 24.20
C ASP A 165 -19.54 8.82 23.58
N LEU A 166 -18.57 8.40 24.41
CA LEU A 166 -17.31 7.83 23.94
C LEU A 166 -17.54 6.46 23.27
N ALA A 167 -18.39 5.61 23.86
CA ALA A 167 -18.79 4.33 23.30
C ALA A 167 -19.46 4.49 21.92
N ALA A 168 -20.34 5.48 21.77
CA ALA A 168 -20.96 5.78 20.47
C ALA A 168 -19.89 6.18 19.42
N GLN A 169 -18.93 7.02 19.80
CA GLN A 169 -17.83 7.41 18.90
C GLN A 169 -16.92 6.22 18.54
N ILE A 170 -16.61 5.36 19.51
CA ILE A 170 -15.86 4.11 19.31
C ILE A 170 -16.55 3.25 18.25
N ILE A 171 -17.85 2.96 18.41
CA ILE A 171 -18.63 2.15 17.45
C ILE A 171 -18.62 2.77 16.06
N LEU A 172 -18.90 4.07 15.95
CA LEU A 172 -18.94 4.79 14.66
C LEU A 172 -17.58 4.79 13.95
N ASN A 173 -16.50 5.01 14.70
CA ASN A 173 -15.14 4.99 14.16
C ASN A 173 -14.73 3.57 13.78
N SER A 174 -15.05 2.56 14.59
CA SER A 174 -14.80 1.15 14.27
C SER A 174 -15.45 0.72 12.96
N ARG A 175 -16.72 1.09 12.73
CA ARG A 175 -17.43 0.84 11.46
C ARG A 175 -16.73 1.52 10.28
N SER A 176 -16.27 2.75 10.48
CA SER A 176 -15.53 3.51 9.47
C SER A 176 -14.20 2.85 9.11
N VAL A 177 -13.45 2.39 10.11
CA VAL A 177 -12.20 1.62 9.92
C VAL A 177 -12.49 0.33 9.17
N TYR A 178 -13.46 -0.48 9.61
CA TYR A 178 -13.79 -1.76 9.00
C TYR A 178 -14.09 -1.62 7.50
N ARG A 179 -15.00 -0.71 7.15
CA ARG A 179 -15.37 -0.47 5.75
C ARG A 179 -14.18 -0.02 4.91
N LYS A 180 -13.36 0.91 5.42
CA LYS A 180 -12.14 1.37 4.73
C LYS A 180 -11.15 0.23 4.52
N SER A 181 -10.98 -0.64 5.51
CA SER A 181 -10.12 -1.83 5.42
C SER A 181 -10.60 -2.81 4.35
N VAL A 182 -11.91 -3.09 4.27
CA VAL A 182 -12.49 -3.97 3.25
C VAL A 182 -12.31 -3.40 1.84
N LEU A 183 -12.60 -2.11 1.64
CA LEU A 183 -12.38 -1.45 0.34
C LEU A 183 -10.89 -1.38 -0.04
N SER A 184 -10.02 -1.12 0.94
CA SER A 184 -8.56 -1.13 0.76
C SER A 184 -8.06 -2.50 0.32
N TYR A 185 -8.63 -3.59 0.86
CA TYR A 185 -8.31 -4.95 0.44
C TYR A 185 -8.63 -5.18 -1.04
N TYR A 186 -9.83 -4.85 -1.50
CA TYR A 186 -10.20 -4.97 -2.92
C TYR A 186 -9.32 -4.11 -3.82
N SER A 187 -8.99 -2.89 -3.38
CA SER A 187 -8.07 -2.04 -4.13
C SER A 187 -6.68 -2.67 -4.28
N ILE A 188 -6.14 -3.32 -3.23
CA ILE A 188 -4.85 -4.01 -3.33
C ILE A 188 -4.91 -5.13 -4.36
N VAL A 189 -5.99 -5.92 -4.36
CA VAL A 189 -6.19 -6.99 -5.35
C VAL A 189 -6.14 -6.41 -6.77
N PHE A 190 -6.88 -5.32 -7.04
CA PHE A 190 -6.83 -4.66 -8.34
C PHE A 190 -5.45 -4.09 -8.68
N THR A 191 -4.73 -3.52 -7.71
CA THR A 191 -3.35 -3.03 -7.91
C THR A 191 -2.40 -4.16 -8.27
N VAL A 192 -2.50 -5.31 -7.60
CA VAL A 192 -1.68 -6.50 -7.91
C VAL A 192 -2.01 -7.02 -9.31
N CYS A 193 -3.30 -7.12 -9.66
CA CYS A 193 -3.71 -7.50 -11.03
C CYS A 193 -3.20 -6.51 -12.08
N ALA A 194 -3.27 -5.20 -11.80
CA ALA A 194 -2.75 -4.16 -12.68
C ALA A 194 -1.24 -4.34 -12.90
N ILE A 195 -0.45 -4.51 -11.85
CA ILE A 195 1.02 -4.69 -11.97
C ILE A 195 1.37 -6.01 -12.67
N LEU A 196 0.64 -7.09 -12.40
CA LEU A 196 0.91 -8.41 -12.98
C LEU A 196 0.64 -8.45 -14.49
N THR A 197 -0.35 -7.69 -14.97
CA THR A 197 -0.77 -7.65 -16.38
C THR A 197 0.37 -7.32 -17.36
N PRO A 198 1.10 -6.18 -17.24
CA PRO A 198 2.21 -5.86 -18.13
C PRO A 198 3.42 -6.79 -17.94
N ILE A 199 3.62 -7.38 -16.75
CA ILE A 199 4.69 -8.35 -16.51
C ILE A 199 4.44 -9.62 -17.33
N VAL A 200 3.22 -10.17 -17.25
CA VAL A 200 2.82 -11.35 -18.04
C VAL A 200 2.85 -11.05 -19.53
N GLY A 201 2.34 -9.89 -19.94
CA GLY A 201 2.40 -9.45 -21.34
C GLY A 201 3.84 -9.32 -21.87
N GLY A 202 4.74 -8.74 -21.08
CA GLY A 202 6.16 -8.61 -21.42
C GLY A 202 6.85 -9.97 -21.55
N LEU A 203 6.62 -10.88 -20.59
CA LEU A 203 7.16 -12.25 -20.64
C LEU A 203 6.63 -13.03 -21.86
N TYR A 204 5.35 -12.88 -22.18
CA TYR A 204 4.75 -13.51 -23.36
C TYR A 204 5.42 -13.01 -24.65
N ILE A 205 5.63 -11.70 -24.80
CA ILE A 205 6.29 -11.11 -25.97
C ILE A 205 7.74 -11.58 -26.09
N LEU A 206 8.48 -11.68 -24.98
CA LEU A 206 9.84 -12.21 -24.98
C LEU A 206 9.88 -13.68 -25.40
N PHE A 207 8.97 -14.49 -24.87
CA PHE A 207 8.87 -15.91 -25.19
C PHE A 207 8.46 -16.15 -26.65
N SER A 208 7.48 -15.40 -27.17
CA SER A 208 7.05 -15.48 -28.56
C SER A 208 8.16 -15.07 -29.52
N SER A 209 8.93 -14.03 -29.17
CA SER A 209 10.07 -13.56 -29.96
C SER A 209 11.20 -14.59 -29.99
N TYR A 210 11.49 -15.22 -28.84
CA TYR A 210 12.47 -16.30 -28.74
C TYR A 210 12.10 -17.51 -29.62
N PHE A 211 10.84 -17.95 -29.56
CA PHE A 211 10.37 -19.09 -30.35
C PHE A 211 10.34 -18.78 -31.86
N TYR A 212 9.91 -17.57 -32.24
CA TYR A 212 9.90 -17.13 -33.63
C TYR A 212 11.31 -17.11 -34.23
N TRP A 213 12.29 -16.56 -33.50
CA TRP A 213 13.69 -16.56 -33.95
C TRP A 213 14.26 -17.98 -34.06
N SER A 214 13.99 -18.84 -33.06
CA SER A 214 14.44 -20.25 -33.06
C SER A 214 13.87 -21.07 -34.22
N SER A 215 12.60 -20.84 -34.60
CA SER A 215 11.95 -21.53 -35.71
C SER A 215 12.57 -21.15 -37.07
N ASN A 216 12.89 -19.87 -37.26
CA ASN A 216 13.40 -19.37 -38.54
C ASN A 216 14.84 -19.83 -38.85
N ASP A 217 15.62 -20.20 -37.83
CA ASP A 217 17.00 -20.67 -38.02
C ASP A 217 17.06 -22.11 -38.58
N LYS A 218 16.02 -22.91 -38.35
CA LYS A 218 15.91 -24.28 -38.90
C LYS A 218 15.69 -24.30 -40.42
N GLY A 219 15.31 -23.17 -41.04
CA GLY A 219 15.11 -23.04 -42.48
C GLY A 219 16.34 -22.61 -43.29
N LYS A 220 17.44 -22.20 -42.63
CA LYS A 220 18.62 -21.63 -43.32
C LYS A 220 19.86 -22.53 -43.37
N THR A 221 19.83 -23.70 -42.74
CA THR A 221 20.94 -24.67 -42.79
C THR A 221 20.92 -25.62 -43.99
N THR A 222 19.92 -25.55 -44.90
CA THR A 222 20.11 -26.01 -46.29
C THR A 222 20.85 -24.95 -47.12
N LEU A 223 21.96 -24.44 -46.57
CA LEU A 223 23.01 -23.84 -47.38
C LEU A 223 23.50 -24.97 -48.30
N LYS A 224 23.11 -24.87 -49.57
CA LYS A 224 23.66 -25.61 -50.71
C LYS A 224 25.16 -25.32 -50.81
N PHE A 225 25.96 -25.81 -49.86
CA PHE A 225 27.39 -25.99 -50.03
C PHE A 225 27.55 -27.10 -51.06
N GLY A 226 27.83 -26.71 -52.30
CA GLY A 226 28.62 -27.60 -53.14
C GLY A 226 28.13 -27.89 -54.55
N ARG A 227 27.51 -26.97 -55.30
CA ARG A 227 27.47 -27.15 -56.78
C ARG A 227 27.78 -25.96 -57.68
N LYS A 228 27.57 -24.69 -57.29
CA LYS A 228 27.75 -23.57 -58.26
C LYS A 228 29.06 -22.78 -58.19
N LYS A 229 29.81 -22.81 -57.07
CA LYS A 229 31.06 -22.04 -56.99
C LYS A 229 32.30 -22.73 -57.60
N LYS A 230 32.33 -24.07 -57.73
CA LYS A 230 33.48 -24.73 -58.37
C LYS A 230 33.56 -24.52 -59.88
N ALA A 231 32.44 -24.32 -60.59
CA ALA A 231 32.49 -24.13 -62.04
C ALA A 231 33.00 -22.72 -62.44
N LYS A 232 32.54 -21.66 -61.76
CA LYS A 232 32.90 -20.28 -62.12
C LYS A 232 34.31 -19.88 -61.66
N GLN A 233 34.77 -20.42 -60.53
CA GLN A 233 36.11 -20.12 -60.01
C GLN A 233 37.22 -20.82 -60.81
N THR A 234 36.94 -21.94 -61.50
CA THR A 234 37.92 -22.60 -62.38
C THR A 234 38.10 -21.88 -63.72
N GLU A 235 37.10 -21.11 -64.18
CA GLU A 235 37.23 -20.28 -65.39
C GLU A 235 37.93 -18.95 -65.12
N GLU A 236 37.57 -18.22 -64.04
CA GLU A 236 38.24 -16.94 -63.71
C GLU A 236 39.72 -17.12 -63.32
N ILE A 237 40.12 -18.25 -62.71
CA ILE A 237 41.53 -18.51 -62.38
C ILE A 237 42.38 -18.79 -63.63
N LYS A 238 41.78 -19.24 -64.74
CA LYS A 238 42.50 -19.39 -66.02
C LYS A 238 42.72 -18.04 -66.72
N GLU A 239 41.79 -17.10 -66.58
CA GLU A 239 41.87 -15.80 -67.25
C GLU A 239 42.87 -14.83 -66.57
N ILE A 240 43.02 -14.91 -65.25
CA ILE A 240 43.95 -14.04 -64.49
C ILE A 240 45.42 -14.44 -64.70
N ARG A 241 45.73 -15.68 -65.11
CA ARG A 241 47.12 -16.16 -65.27
C ARG A 241 47.83 -15.61 -66.52
N HIS A 242 47.13 -14.97 -67.45
CA HIS A 242 47.71 -14.45 -68.69
C HIS A 242 47.64 -12.93 -68.89
N ASN A 243 47.28 -12.17 -67.85
CA ASN A 243 47.24 -10.71 -67.96
C ASN A 243 48.41 -10.04 -67.21
N PRO A 244 49.45 -9.52 -67.90
CA PRO A 244 50.65 -8.94 -67.28
C PRO A 244 50.44 -7.58 -66.58
N ARG A 245 49.19 -7.16 -66.33
CA ARG A 245 48.87 -5.82 -65.77
C ARG A 245 48.61 -5.77 -64.26
N TYR A 246 48.60 -6.90 -63.54
CA TYR A 246 48.34 -6.90 -62.10
C TYR A 246 49.64 -6.94 -61.27
N ASN A 247 50.26 -5.77 -61.12
CA ASN A 247 51.37 -5.56 -60.18
C ASN A 247 50.80 -5.33 -58.77
N PHE A 248 50.78 -6.39 -57.95
CA PHE A 248 50.24 -6.41 -56.60
C PHE A 248 51.03 -5.60 -55.55
N SER A 249 52.13 -4.96 -55.93
CA SER A 249 52.96 -4.17 -55.00
C SER A 249 52.29 -2.88 -54.47
N ARG A 250 51.16 -2.44 -55.04
CA ARG A 250 50.48 -1.19 -54.62
C ARG A 250 49.44 -1.33 -53.51
N TYR A 251 49.05 -2.54 -53.12
CA TYR A 251 47.94 -2.74 -52.16
C TYR A 251 48.37 -3.02 -50.72
N PHE A 252 49.66 -3.10 -50.43
CA PHE A 252 50.18 -3.15 -49.05
C PHE A 252 50.57 -1.76 -48.57
N ARG A 253 49.59 -0.90 -48.26
CA ARG A 253 49.82 0.23 -47.34
C ARG A 253 49.00 -0.01 -46.06
N PRO A 254 49.65 -0.10 -44.89
CA PRO A 254 48.93 -0.25 -43.63
C PRO A 254 48.08 1.00 -43.35
N PRO A 255 46.88 0.85 -42.78
CA PRO A 255 46.00 1.98 -42.48
C PRO A 255 46.63 2.89 -41.42
N LYS A 256 46.62 4.20 -41.68
CA LYS A 256 47.05 5.21 -40.71
C LYS A 256 46.08 5.22 -39.52
N ARG A 257 46.63 4.98 -38.33
CA ARG A 257 45.95 4.99 -37.04
C ARG A 257 45.64 6.44 -36.67
N ASN A 258 44.37 6.87 -36.79
CA ASN A 258 43.95 8.17 -36.29
C ASN A 258 43.84 8.10 -34.76
N VAL A 259 44.79 8.76 -34.09
CA VAL A 259 44.79 8.98 -32.64
C VAL A 259 43.66 9.96 -32.32
N ARG A 260 42.64 9.51 -31.59
CA ARG A 260 41.53 10.35 -31.13
C ARG A 260 41.97 10.98 -29.81
N GLU A 261 42.25 12.28 -29.83
CA GLU A 261 42.53 13.07 -28.63
C GLU A 261 41.28 13.13 -27.74
N THR A 262 41.38 12.54 -26.55
CA THR A 262 40.45 12.76 -25.45
C THR A 262 40.64 14.16 -24.88
N LYS A 263 39.73 15.08 -25.21
CA LYS A 263 39.58 16.35 -24.49
C LYS A 263 38.82 16.11 -23.19
N THR A 264 39.53 16.23 -22.08
CA THR A 264 39.00 16.41 -20.72
C THR A 264 38.26 17.75 -20.63
N VAL A 265 36.95 17.73 -20.38
CA VAL A 265 36.17 18.91 -20.02
C VAL A 265 35.96 18.87 -18.50
N ASN A 266 36.83 19.60 -17.81
CA ASN A 266 36.62 20.08 -16.45
C ASN A 266 35.98 21.47 -16.53
N GLN A 267 34.75 21.62 -16.07
CA GLN A 267 34.14 22.92 -15.74
C GLN A 267 33.17 22.67 -14.57
N LYS A 268 33.59 22.90 -13.32
CA LYS A 268 33.44 24.17 -12.58
C LYS A 268 32.02 24.73 -12.65
N VAL A 269 31.19 24.40 -11.66
CA VAL A 269 30.20 25.32 -11.08
C VAL A 269 30.18 25.08 -9.55
N ASN A 270 31.03 25.82 -8.86
CA ASN A 270 30.76 26.28 -7.49
C ASN A 270 30.04 27.63 -7.61
N GLU A 271 29.37 28.03 -6.53
CA GLU A 271 28.62 29.28 -6.31
C GLU A 271 27.14 29.21 -6.68
N ASP A 272 26.30 28.83 -5.71
CA ASP A 272 25.54 29.90 -5.06
C ASP A 272 25.24 29.58 -3.59
N GLN A 273 25.65 30.52 -2.74
CA GLN A 273 25.47 30.57 -1.30
C GLN A 273 24.08 31.14 -0.97
N THR A 274 23.71 31.02 0.31
CA THR A 274 22.96 32.02 1.08
C THR A 274 21.56 32.42 0.61
N ASP A 275 20.53 31.93 1.29
CA ASP A 275 19.78 32.74 2.26
C ASP A 275 18.49 32.04 2.69
N LYS A 276 18.34 31.80 4.00
CA LYS A 276 17.15 32.12 4.82
C LYS A 276 17.16 31.36 6.15
N LYS A 277 17.88 31.96 7.10
CA LYS A 277 17.39 32.09 8.48
C LYS A 277 16.50 33.34 8.52
N SER A 278 15.27 33.21 9.03
CA SER A 278 14.45 34.20 9.75
C SER A 278 12.97 34.14 9.34
N LYS A 279 12.18 33.38 10.09
CA LYS A 279 10.95 33.79 10.81
C LYS A 279 10.30 32.59 11.46
#